data_AF-A0A7V9C5D2-F1
#
_entry.id   AF-A0A7V9C5D2-F1
#
_cell.length_a   1.000
_cell.length_b   1.000
_cell.length_c   1.000
_cell.angle_alpha   90.00
_cell.angle_beta   90.00
_cell.angle_gamma   90.00
#
_symmetry.space_group_name_H-M   'P 1'
#
loop_
_entity.id
_entity.type
_entity.pdbx_description
1 polymer ?
#
loop_
_entity_poly.entity_id
_entity_poly.type
_entity_poly.pdbx_seq_one_letter_code
_entity_poly.pdbx_strand_id
1 'polypeptide(L)'
;MSFTFALVLTFSISLIFAQSHSNSSVDDKLIYDATTRPWAGTNYPELPKLPAHIRSKIYGELKKSQIREAYIKLDAKRRNVEWFDAIVTLEKKKAVWSLLSCLVHPNEDVQSYAIRSLERVNNKKAVPFLLEYATSMAVLELGSENATIHGGIQESVARTLSKLTRIEIRIKGQDPEKLKTGLILWRKWCSENCD
;
A
#
# COMPACT_ATOMS: atom_id res chain seq x y z
N MET A 1 34.01 -18.34 -48.24
CA MET A 1 33.06 -17.24 -48.43
C MET A 1 32.26 -17.10 -47.15
N SER A 2 32.26 -15.90 -46.57
CA SER A 2 31.99 -15.66 -45.15
C SER A 2 30.85 -14.66 -44.94
N PHE A 3 29.99 -15.02 -43.98
CA PHE A 3 29.11 -14.21 -43.11
C PHE A 3 27.85 -13.50 -43.69
N THR A 4 26.70 -14.07 -43.33
CA THR A 4 25.37 -13.42 -43.23
C THR A 4 24.84 -13.61 -41.80
N PHE A 5 25.04 -12.64 -40.90
CA PHE A 5 24.39 -12.60 -39.58
C PHE A 5 24.39 -11.15 -39.06
N ALA A 6 23.42 -10.32 -39.47
CA ALA A 6 23.34 -8.93 -38.99
C ALA A 6 21.95 -8.29 -38.99
N LEU A 7 20.83 -9.03 -39.10
CA LEU A 7 19.51 -8.39 -39.29
C LEU A 7 18.40 -8.78 -38.29
N VAL A 8 18.72 -9.42 -37.16
CA VAL A 8 17.67 -9.86 -36.20
C VAL A 8 17.62 -9.02 -34.91
N LEU A 9 18.63 -8.21 -34.59
CA LEU A 9 18.72 -7.58 -33.27
C LEU A 9 18.00 -6.23 -33.09
N THR A 10 17.60 -5.53 -34.17
CA THR A 10 17.01 -4.19 -34.06
C THR A 10 15.48 -4.18 -33.93
N PHE A 11 14.79 -5.24 -34.38
CA PHE A 11 13.33 -5.32 -34.30
C PHE A 11 12.81 -5.66 -32.89
N SER A 12 13.61 -6.32 -32.06
CA SER A 12 13.19 -6.71 -30.71
C SER A 12 13.19 -5.56 -29.71
N ILE A 13 14.07 -4.57 -29.87
CA ILE A 13 14.18 -3.44 -28.91
C ILE A 13 12.97 -2.51 -29.03
N SER A 14 12.55 -2.17 -30.26
CA SER A 14 11.39 -1.29 -30.49
C SER A 14 10.06 -1.90 -30.00
N LEU A 15 9.91 -3.22 -30.08
CA LEU A 15 8.71 -3.93 -29.61
C LEU A 15 8.63 -3.96 -28.08
N ILE A 16 9.76 -4.12 -27.38
CA ILE A 16 9.83 -4.10 -25.91
C ILE A 16 9.47 -2.71 -25.35
N PHE A 17 9.92 -1.62 -25.97
CA PHE A 17 9.62 -0.26 -25.53
C PHE A 17 8.15 0.15 -25.78
N ALA A 18 7.52 -0.35 -26.85
CA ALA A 18 6.10 -0.12 -27.12
C ALA A 18 5.19 -0.87 -26.13
N GLN A 19 5.54 -2.11 -25.78
CA GLN A 19 4.78 -2.92 -24.81
C GLN A 19 4.91 -2.41 -23.36
N SER A 20 6.02 -1.76 -23.01
CA SER A 20 6.20 -1.18 -21.67
C SER A 20 5.35 0.07 -21.46
N HIS A 21 5.20 0.92 -22.49
CA HIS A 21 4.38 2.13 -22.41
C HIS A 21 2.89 1.81 -22.35
N SER A 22 2.40 0.84 -23.12
CA SER A 22 0.98 0.46 -23.12
C SER A 22 0.54 -0.17 -21.80
N ASN A 23 1.38 -1.00 -21.17
CA ASN A 23 1.07 -1.60 -19.87
C ASN A 23 1.12 -0.58 -18.72
N SER A 24 1.98 0.44 -18.79
CA SER A 24 2.07 1.47 -17.74
C SER A 24 0.78 2.27 -17.58
N SER A 25 0.11 2.62 -18.69
CA SER A 25 -1.16 3.35 -18.69
C SER A 25 -2.32 2.51 -18.10
N VAL A 26 -2.35 1.21 -18.40
CA VAL A 26 -3.33 0.28 -17.82
C VAL A 26 -3.08 0.11 -16.32
N ASP A 27 -1.82 -0.04 -15.91
CA ASP A 27 -1.46 -0.24 -14.51
C ASP A 27 -1.67 1.04 -13.68
N ASP A 28 -1.42 2.21 -14.26
CA ASP A 28 -1.78 3.49 -13.68
C ASP A 28 -3.26 3.57 -13.37
N LYS A 29 -4.09 3.16 -14.32
CA LYS A 29 -5.53 3.11 -14.13
C LYS A 29 -5.92 2.13 -13.02
N LEU A 30 -5.30 0.95 -12.96
CA LEU A 30 -5.57 -0.03 -11.89
C LEU A 30 -5.22 0.52 -10.51
N ILE A 31 -4.05 1.15 -10.36
CA ILE A 31 -3.67 1.80 -9.10
C ILE A 31 -4.66 2.90 -8.77
N TYR A 32 -4.97 3.77 -9.73
CA TYR A 32 -5.92 4.86 -9.54
C TYR A 32 -7.30 4.38 -9.08
N ASP A 33 -7.86 3.35 -9.73
CA ASP A 33 -9.17 2.80 -9.40
C ASP A 33 -9.20 2.16 -8.00
N ALA A 34 -8.08 1.59 -7.53
CA ALA A 34 -7.98 1.03 -6.19
C ALA A 34 -7.78 2.09 -5.09
N THR A 35 -7.11 3.20 -5.40
CA THR A 35 -6.66 4.16 -4.38
C THR A 35 -7.37 5.49 -4.42
N THR A 36 -8.34 5.66 -5.32
CA THR A 36 -9.08 6.91 -5.46
C THR A 36 -10.55 6.67 -5.16
N ARG A 37 -11.11 7.47 -4.25
CA ARG A 37 -12.53 7.45 -3.92
C ARG A 37 -13.36 7.83 -5.16
N PRO A 38 -14.28 6.97 -5.64
CA PRO A 38 -15.08 7.27 -6.82
C PRO A 38 -16.40 8.02 -6.51
N TRP A 39 -16.75 8.22 -5.24
CA TRP A 39 -17.96 8.94 -4.80
C TRP A 39 -17.62 10.23 -4.06
N ALA A 40 -18.57 11.18 -4.04
CA ALA A 40 -18.41 12.47 -3.37
C ALA A 40 -18.07 12.35 -1.87
N GLY A 41 -17.36 13.35 -1.35
CA GLY A 41 -16.88 13.45 0.03
C GLY A 41 -15.37 13.26 0.15
N THR A 42 -14.82 13.59 1.31
CA THR A 42 -13.41 13.42 1.64
C THR A 42 -13.22 12.14 2.44
N ASN A 43 -12.09 11.46 2.26
CA ASN A 43 -11.61 10.54 3.28
C ASN A 43 -11.17 11.42 4.45
N TYR A 44 -11.74 11.18 5.62
CA TYR A 44 -11.32 11.83 6.85
C TYR A 44 -10.71 10.75 7.77
N PRO A 45 -9.46 10.91 8.21
CA PRO A 45 -8.52 11.98 7.84
C PRO A 45 -8.06 11.91 6.38
N GLU A 46 -7.42 12.98 5.90
CA GLU A 46 -6.79 12.99 4.58
C GLU A 46 -5.64 11.95 4.54
N LEU A 47 -5.80 10.95 3.67
CA LEU A 47 -4.84 9.86 3.50
C LEU A 47 -3.61 10.34 2.73
N PRO A 48 -2.42 9.78 3.00
CA PRO A 48 -1.22 10.13 2.24
C PRO A 48 -1.40 9.73 0.78
N LYS A 49 -0.81 10.50 -0.14
CA LYS A 49 -0.78 10.12 -1.56
C LYS A 49 0.29 9.05 -1.78
N LEU A 50 0.06 8.15 -2.73
CA LEU A 50 1.08 7.18 -3.13
C LEU A 50 2.22 7.86 -3.91
N PRO A 51 3.45 7.87 -3.37
CA PRO A 51 4.57 8.47 -4.06
C PRO A 51 4.95 7.66 -5.31
N ALA A 52 5.57 8.34 -6.29
CA ALA A 52 5.92 7.73 -7.58
C ALA A 52 6.83 6.49 -7.44
N HIS A 53 7.76 6.49 -6.49
CA HIS A 53 8.64 5.35 -6.26
C HIS A 53 7.87 4.12 -5.75
N ILE A 54 6.83 4.27 -4.91
CA ILE A 54 5.98 3.14 -4.48
C ILE A 54 5.17 2.63 -5.67
N ARG A 55 4.58 3.51 -6.48
CA ARG A 55 3.86 3.11 -7.72
C ARG A 55 4.74 2.28 -8.64
N SER A 56 6.00 2.71 -8.83
CA SER A 56 7.00 1.94 -9.59
C SER A 56 7.20 0.52 -9.05
N LYS A 57 7.27 0.36 -7.71
CA LYS A 57 7.38 -0.95 -7.09
C LYS A 57 6.12 -1.80 -7.24
N ILE A 58 4.93 -1.17 -7.19
CA ILE A 58 3.65 -1.84 -7.47
C ILE A 58 3.65 -2.40 -8.90
N TYR A 59 4.06 -1.64 -9.91
CA TYR A 59 4.17 -2.18 -11.29
C TYR A 59 5.08 -3.41 -11.35
N GLY A 60 6.17 -3.41 -10.57
CA GLY A 60 7.05 -4.57 -10.44
C GLY A 60 6.32 -5.81 -9.91
N GLU A 61 5.45 -5.65 -8.92
CA GLU A 61 4.64 -6.73 -8.35
C GLU A 61 3.52 -7.19 -9.30
N LEU A 62 2.88 -6.26 -10.03
CA LEU A 62 1.80 -6.52 -10.99
C LEU A 62 2.22 -7.33 -12.21
N LYS A 63 3.53 -7.52 -12.45
CA LYS A 63 4.03 -8.45 -13.48
C LYS A 63 3.66 -9.91 -13.18
N LYS A 64 3.38 -10.25 -11.92
CA LYS A 64 2.91 -11.59 -11.55
C LYS A 64 1.40 -11.65 -11.73
N SER A 65 0.91 -12.53 -12.58
CA SER A 65 -0.53 -12.66 -12.91
C SER A 65 -1.41 -12.75 -11.67
N GLN A 66 -1.02 -13.58 -10.68
CA GLN A 66 -1.78 -13.76 -9.44
C GLN A 66 -1.89 -12.47 -8.61
N ILE A 67 -0.86 -11.63 -8.60
CA ILE A 67 -0.91 -10.32 -7.92
C ILE A 67 -1.80 -9.39 -8.73
N ARG A 68 -1.66 -9.37 -10.05
CA ARG A 68 -2.49 -8.53 -10.93
C ARG A 68 -3.98 -8.86 -10.80
N GLU A 69 -4.34 -10.13 -10.85
CA GLU A 69 -5.72 -10.62 -10.70
C GLU A 69 -6.30 -10.24 -9.34
N ALA A 70 -5.51 -10.39 -8.27
CA ALA A 70 -5.91 -9.91 -6.95
C ALA A 70 -6.10 -8.39 -6.94
N TYR A 71 -5.17 -7.65 -7.53
CA TYR A 71 -5.20 -6.18 -7.53
C TYR A 71 -6.41 -5.62 -8.30
N ILE A 72 -6.83 -6.25 -9.39
CA ILE A 72 -8.05 -5.88 -10.13
C ILE A 72 -9.29 -5.91 -9.24
N LYS A 73 -9.36 -6.84 -8.28
CA LYS A 73 -10.49 -6.93 -7.36
C LYS A 73 -10.57 -5.74 -6.42
N LEU A 74 -9.45 -5.06 -6.14
CA LEU A 74 -9.37 -3.87 -5.27
C LEU A 74 -9.98 -2.60 -5.89
N ASP A 75 -10.61 -2.66 -7.06
CA ASP A 75 -11.32 -1.52 -7.64
C ASP A 75 -12.38 -0.98 -6.65
N ALA A 76 -12.17 0.24 -6.19
CA ALA A 76 -13.02 0.90 -5.21
C ALA A 76 -14.45 1.11 -5.74
N LYS A 77 -14.64 1.18 -7.06
CA LYS A 77 -15.96 1.35 -7.69
C LYS A 77 -16.84 0.12 -7.51
N ARG A 78 -16.26 -1.07 -7.40
CA ARG A 78 -17.01 -2.33 -7.35
C ARG A 78 -17.73 -2.55 -6.03
N ARG A 79 -17.30 -1.89 -4.94
CA ARG A 79 -17.88 -1.98 -3.59
C ARG A 79 -18.24 -3.42 -3.21
N ASN A 80 -17.26 -4.32 -3.30
CA ASN A 80 -17.50 -5.76 -3.17
C ASN A 80 -16.71 -6.37 -2.00
N VAL A 81 -17.10 -7.58 -1.62
CA VAL A 81 -16.40 -8.36 -0.58
C VAL A 81 -15.13 -9.05 -1.09
N GLU A 82 -14.90 -9.06 -2.40
CA GLU A 82 -13.73 -9.71 -3.02
C GLU A 82 -12.41 -8.99 -2.67
N TRP A 83 -12.49 -7.77 -2.13
CA TRP A 83 -11.34 -7.06 -1.58
C TRP A 83 -10.58 -7.89 -0.53
N PHE A 84 -11.28 -8.64 0.31
CA PHE A 84 -10.63 -9.45 1.34
C PHE A 84 -9.87 -10.63 0.75
N ASP A 85 -10.43 -11.30 -0.26
CA ASP A 85 -9.74 -12.36 -1.01
C ASP A 85 -8.51 -11.83 -1.75
N ALA A 86 -8.61 -10.60 -2.27
CA ALA A 86 -7.49 -9.91 -2.88
C ALA A 86 -6.36 -9.71 -1.87
N ILE A 87 -6.65 -9.12 -0.70
CA ILE A 87 -5.66 -8.89 0.36
C ILE A 87 -5.02 -10.21 0.81
N VAL A 88 -5.81 -11.26 1.01
CA VAL A 88 -5.29 -12.59 1.38
C VAL A 88 -4.33 -13.12 0.31
N THR A 89 -4.65 -12.90 -0.97
CA THR A 89 -3.77 -13.30 -2.07
C THR A 89 -2.48 -12.48 -2.09
N LEU A 90 -2.57 -11.17 -1.91
CA LEU A 90 -1.40 -10.28 -1.84
C LEU A 90 -0.48 -10.64 -0.66
N GLU A 91 -1.06 -10.96 0.51
CA GLU A 91 -0.34 -11.46 1.68
C GLU A 91 0.42 -12.76 1.37
N LYS A 92 -0.27 -13.77 0.83
CA LYS A 92 0.34 -15.06 0.45
C LYS A 92 1.48 -14.88 -0.55
N LYS A 93 1.36 -13.90 -1.46
CA LYS A 93 2.40 -13.59 -2.45
C LYS A 93 3.48 -12.63 -1.93
N LYS A 94 3.37 -12.19 -0.68
CA LYS A 94 4.27 -11.21 -0.04
C LYS A 94 4.42 -9.95 -0.91
N ALA A 95 3.30 -9.50 -1.50
CA ALA A 95 3.21 -8.33 -2.37
C ALA A 95 3.13 -7.06 -1.49
N VAL A 96 4.28 -6.66 -0.94
CA VAL A 96 4.35 -5.61 0.09
C VAL A 96 3.86 -4.28 -0.46
N TRP A 97 4.23 -3.93 -1.69
CA TRP A 97 3.90 -2.63 -2.25
C TRP A 97 2.42 -2.53 -2.63
N SER A 98 1.84 -3.61 -3.18
CA SER A 98 0.40 -3.73 -3.39
C SER A 98 -0.39 -3.76 -2.08
N LEU A 99 0.15 -4.30 -0.99
CA LEU A 99 -0.49 -4.23 0.33
C LEU A 99 -0.42 -2.81 0.91
N LEU A 100 0.69 -2.08 0.71
CA LEU A 100 0.82 -0.69 1.16
C LEU A 100 -0.17 0.23 0.46
N SER A 101 -0.45 0.02 -0.83
CA SER A 101 -1.47 0.83 -1.53
C SER A 101 -2.87 0.61 -0.98
N CYS A 102 -3.18 -0.52 -0.35
CA CYS A 102 -4.46 -0.72 0.31
C CYS A 102 -4.66 0.20 1.53
N LEU A 103 -3.59 0.76 2.11
CA LEU A 103 -3.70 1.74 3.21
C LEU A 103 -4.35 3.06 2.74
N VAL A 104 -4.30 3.35 1.45
CA VAL A 104 -4.95 4.54 0.86
C VAL A 104 -6.27 4.21 0.18
N HIS A 105 -6.74 2.97 0.30
CA HIS A 105 -8.03 2.56 -0.25
C HIS A 105 -9.17 3.33 0.45
N PRO A 106 -10.22 3.78 -0.28
CA PRO A 106 -11.30 4.59 0.30
C PRO A 106 -12.24 3.85 1.28
N ASN A 107 -11.99 2.58 1.56
CA ASN A 107 -12.77 1.78 2.51
C ASN A 107 -11.86 1.37 3.69
N GLU A 108 -12.32 1.64 4.91
CA GLU A 108 -11.58 1.48 6.16
C GLU A 108 -11.34 0.01 6.55
N ASP A 109 -12.23 -0.90 6.14
CA ASP A 109 -12.03 -2.34 6.35
C ASP A 109 -10.84 -2.83 5.51
N VAL A 110 -10.75 -2.38 4.25
CA VAL A 110 -9.60 -2.69 3.38
C VAL A 110 -8.30 -2.20 4.01
N GLN A 111 -8.28 -0.97 4.54
CA GLN A 111 -7.11 -0.43 5.25
C GLN A 111 -6.75 -1.30 6.46
N SER A 112 -7.72 -1.61 7.32
CA SER A 112 -7.54 -2.42 8.53
C SER A 112 -6.99 -3.81 8.23
N TYR A 113 -7.54 -4.49 7.21
CA TYR A 113 -7.07 -5.80 6.79
C TYR A 113 -5.66 -5.74 6.18
N ALA A 114 -5.35 -4.69 5.43
CA ALA A 114 -4.02 -4.48 4.86
C ALA A 114 -2.96 -4.28 5.97
N ILE A 115 -3.24 -3.49 7.01
CA ILE A 115 -2.33 -3.30 8.15
C ILE A 115 -2.02 -4.63 8.83
N ARG A 116 -3.04 -5.45 9.09
CA ARG A 116 -2.88 -6.80 9.68
C ARG A 116 -2.09 -7.73 8.78
N SER A 117 -2.27 -7.62 7.47
CA SER A 117 -1.54 -8.42 6.48
C SER A 117 -0.07 -8.02 6.41
N LEU A 118 0.23 -6.72 6.40
CA LEU A 118 1.61 -6.19 6.46
C LEU A 118 2.36 -6.65 7.71
N GLU A 119 1.66 -6.69 8.85
CA GLU A 119 2.21 -7.22 10.09
C GLU A 119 2.57 -8.71 10.02
N ARG A 120 1.72 -9.53 9.37
CA ARG A 120 1.98 -10.96 9.15
C ARG A 120 3.10 -11.20 8.14
N VAL A 121 3.13 -10.40 7.06
CA VAL A 121 4.23 -10.40 6.09
C VAL A 121 5.56 -10.01 6.74
N ASN A 122 5.51 -9.17 7.78
CA ASN A 122 6.65 -8.79 8.62
C ASN A 122 7.85 -8.28 7.82
N ASN A 123 7.60 -7.45 6.80
CA ASN A 123 8.63 -6.89 5.94
C ASN A 123 8.90 -5.42 6.31
N LYS A 124 10.13 -5.15 6.78
CA LYS A 124 10.57 -3.81 7.22
C LYS A 124 10.51 -2.75 6.12
N LYS A 125 10.49 -3.13 4.83
CA LYS A 125 10.27 -2.19 3.71
C LYS A 125 8.93 -1.47 3.76
N ALA A 126 7.97 -1.98 4.55
CA ALA A 126 6.69 -1.33 4.79
C ALA A 126 6.78 -0.11 5.72
N VAL A 127 7.83 -0.03 6.56
CA VAL A 127 7.91 0.98 7.64
C VAL A 127 7.82 2.41 7.13
N PRO A 128 8.58 2.86 6.10
CA PRO A 128 8.52 4.25 5.65
C PRO A 128 7.10 4.73 5.32
N PHE A 129 6.35 3.95 4.55
CA PHE A 129 4.99 4.36 4.16
C PHE A 129 3.96 4.16 5.28
N LEU A 130 4.16 3.17 6.17
CA LEU A 130 3.36 3.06 7.40
C LEU A 130 3.51 4.28 8.31
N LEU A 131 4.68 4.94 8.32
CA LEU A 131 4.88 6.19 9.07
C LEU A 131 4.11 7.36 8.46
N GLU A 132 4.09 7.48 7.13
CA GLU A 132 3.27 8.48 6.45
C GLU A 132 1.78 8.27 6.73
N TYR A 133 1.32 7.02 6.63
CA TYR A 133 -0.07 6.68 6.97
C TYR A 133 -0.39 6.93 8.45
N ALA A 134 0.48 6.54 9.37
CA ALA A 134 0.33 6.81 10.80
C ALA A 134 0.26 8.32 11.11
N THR A 135 0.95 9.14 10.33
CA THR A 135 0.91 10.61 10.47
C THR A 135 -0.46 11.15 10.12
N SER A 136 -1.05 10.69 9.01
CA SER A 136 -2.45 11.02 8.67
C SER A 136 -3.44 10.54 9.73
N MET A 137 -3.20 9.38 10.33
CA MET A 137 -4.07 8.78 11.35
C MET A 137 -3.91 9.38 12.74
N ALA A 138 -2.95 10.28 12.97
CA ALA A 138 -2.68 10.87 14.28
C ALA A 138 -3.60 12.06 14.60
N VAL A 139 -4.90 11.87 14.40
CA VAL A 139 -5.95 12.88 14.65
C VAL A 139 -7.04 12.34 15.58
N LEU A 140 -7.89 13.24 16.08
CA LEU A 140 -9.11 12.85 16.78
C LEU A 140 -10.28 12.80 15.79
N GLU A 141 -11.06 11.73 15.88
CA GLU A 141 -12.32 11.55 15.18
C GLU A 141 -13.47 11.65 16.17
N LEU A 142 -14.45 12.50 15.87
CA LEU A 142 -15.66 12.66 16.66
C LEU A 142 -16.78 11.71 16.17
N GLY A 143 -17.69 11.37 17.07
CA GLY A 143 -18.78 10.42 16.80
C GLY A 143 -18.37 8.99 17.14
N SER A 144 -19.26 8.26 17.83
CA SER A 144 -18.90 6.99 18.50
C SER A 144 -18.42 5.91 17.54
N GLU A 145 -19.02 5.81 16.35
CA GLU A 145 -18.65 4.81 15.35
C GLU A 145 -17.31 5.13 14.68
N ASN A 146 -17.18 6.33 14.11
CA ASN A 146 -15.94 6.79 13.48
C ASN A 146 -14.77 6.77 14.47
N ALA A 147 -14.99 7.19 15.73
CA ALA A 147 -13.98 7.13 16.77
C ALA A 147 -13.50 5.70 17.07
N THR A 148 -14.42 4.73 17.04
CA THR A 148 -14.11 3.31 17.26
C THR A 148 -13.29 2.74 16.12
N ILE A 149 -13.71 2.98 14.86
CA ILE A 149 -12.97 2.50 13.69
C ILE A 149 -11.58 3.15 13.63
N HIS A 150 -11.53 4.47 13.81
CA HIS A 150 -10.29 5.22 13.80
C HIS A 150 -9.33 4.79 14.92
N GLY A 151 -9.85 4.58 16.13
CA GLY A 151 -9.07 4.03 17.23
C GLY A 151 -8.52 2.62 16.93
N GLY A 152 -9.33 1.77 16.30
CA GLY A 152 -8.89 0.44 15.85
C GLY A 152 -7.77 0.49 14.80
N ILE A 153 -7.81 1.48 13.90
CA ILE A 153 -6.74 1.74 12.93
C ILE A 153 -5.47 2.23 13.64
N GLN A 154 -5.57 3.23 14.53
CA GLN A 154 -4.42 3.73 15.30
C GLN A 154 -3.73 2.62 16.10
N GLU A 155 -4.51 1.78 16.79
CA GLU A 155 -4.02 0.62 17.52
C GLU A 155 -3.33 -0.39 16.58
N SER A 156 -3.96 -0.71 15.44
CA SER A 156 -3.41 -1.65 14.47
C SER A 156 -2.09 -1.16 13.87
N VAL A 157 -2.01 0.12 13.50
CA VAL A 157 -0.79 0.73 12.95
C VAL A 157 0.32 0.75 13.99
N ALA A 158 0.03 1.17 15.23
CA ALA A 158 1.02 1.22 16.29
C ALA A 158 1.58 -0.16 16.62
N ARG A 159 0.72 -1.19 16.67
CA ARG A 159 1.11 -2.58 16.88
C ARG A 159 1.99 -3.09 15.73
N THR A 160 1.62 -2.80 14.48
CA THR A 160 2.41 -3.18 13.31
C THR A 160 3.78 -2.51 13.29
N LEU A 161 3.84 -1.19 13.49
CA LEU A 161 5.11 -0.47 13.56
C LEU A 161 5.97 -0.96 14.73
N SER A 162 5.36 -1.21 15.90
CA SER A 162 6.08 -1.78 17.05
C SER A 162 6.71 -3.13 16.73
N LYS A 163 5.98 -4.01 16.02
CA LYS A 163 6.49 -5.32 15.64
C LYS A 163 7.61 -5.26 14.61
N LEU A 164 7.48 -4.41 13.59
CA LEU A 164 8.48 -4.27 12.53
C LEU A 164 9.79 -3.64 13.02
N THR A 165 9.69 -2.69 13.97
CA THR A 165 10.82 -1.90 14.48
C THR A 165 11.37 -2.42 15.81
N ARG A 166 10.61 -3.25 16.54
CA ARG A 166 10.85 -3.68 17.93
C ARG A 166 10.82 -2.52 18.95
N ILE A 167 10.21 -1.39 18.59
CA ILE A 167 9.98 -0.25 19.50
C ILE A 167 8.53 -0.32 19.97
N GLU A 168 8.31 -0.64 21.24
CA GLU A 168 6.98 -0.94 21.74
C GLU A 168 6.18 0.32 22.10
N ILE A 169 5.09 0.56 21.38
CA ILE A 169 4.09 1.59 21.68
C ILE A 169 2.71 0.94 21.72
N ARG A 170 2.09 0.95 22.90
CA ARG A 170 0.76 0.35 23.12
C ARG A 170 -0.31 1.42 23.11
N ILE A 171 -1.16 1.41 22.10
CA ILE A 171 -2.36 2.27 22.01
C ILE A 171 -3.59 1.40 22.24
N LYS A 172 -4.62 1.96 22.89
CA LYS A 172 -5.92 1.32 23.05
C LYS A 172 -7.00 2.34 22.69
N GLY A 173 -7.79 2.04 21.66
CA GLY A 173 -8.73 3.01 21.11
C GLY A 173 -8.03 4.19 20.46
N GLN A 174 -8.67 5.35 20.48
CA GLN A 174 -8.14 6.56 19.85
C GLN A 174 -7.23 7.33 20.81
N ASP A 175 -5.95 7.43 20.46
CA ASP A 175 -4.91 8.14 21.22
C ASP A 175 -3.87 8.75 20.24
N PRO A 176 -4.20 9.86 19.58
CA PRO A 176 -3.32 10.47 18.59
C PRO A 176 -2.04 11.02 19.22
N GLU A 177 -2.04 11.45 20.48
CA GLU A 177 -0.85 11.96 21.16
C GLU A 177 0.18 10.85 21.42
N LYS A 178 -0.31 9.66 21.81
CA LYS A 178 0.57 8.49 21.92
C LYS A 178 1.05 7.98 20.58
N LEU A 179 0.22 8.07 19.53
CA LEU A 179 0.66 7.78 18.17
C LEU A 179 1.75 8.73 17.70
N LYS A 180 1.62 10.04 17.96
CA LYS A 180 2.65 11.06 17.69
C LYS A 180 3.96 10.76 18.43
N THR A 181 3.86 10.33 19.69
CA THR A 181 5.03 9.92 20.47
C THR A 181 5.74 8.73 19.82
N GLY A 182 4.98 7.72 19.38
CA GLY A 182 5.53 6.58 18.65
C GLY A 182 6.18 6.97 17.32
N LEU A 183 5.54 7.87 16.56
CA LEU A 183 6.06 8.39 15.30
C LEU A 183 7.46 8.98 15.43
N ILE A 184 7.76 9.72 16.52
CA ILE A 184 9.09 10.28 16.77
C ILE A 184 10.14 9.15 16.87
N LEU A 185 9.84 8.12 17.66
CA LEU A 185 10.75 7.01 17.90
C LEU A 185 10.95 6.14 16.66
N TRP A 186 9.87 5.82 15.94
CA TRP A 186 9.96 5.01 14.72
C TRP A 186 10.60 5.75 13.55
N ARG A 187 10.43 7.08 13.44
CA ARG A 187 11.16 7.88 12.45
C ARG A 187 12.65 7.89 12.71
N LYS A 188 13.07 8.04 13.97
CA LYS A 188 14.48 7.91 14.37
C LYS A 188 15.03 6.55 13.94
N TRP A 189 14.32 5.47 14.29
CA TRP A 189 14.71 4.12 13.86
C TRP A 189 14.82 4.01 12.33
N CYS A 190 13.86 4.57 11.59
CA CYS A 190 13.85 4.47 10.14
C CYS A 190 15.01 5.23 9.51
N SER A 191 15.42 6.37 10.07
CA SER A 191 16.60 7.11 9.59
C SER A 191 17.91 6.32 9.69
N GLU A 192 17.94 5.27 10.51
CA GLU A 192 19.11 4.40 10.74
C GLU A 192 18.98 3.03 10.05
N ASN A 193 17.78 2.63 9.59
CA ASN A 193 17.48 1.24 9.19
C ASN A 193 16.67 1.10 7.88
N CYS A 194 16.16 2.19 7.32
CA CYS A 194 15.35 2.18 6.10
C CYS A 194 16.20 2.58 4.89
N ASP A 195 16.70 1.59 4.15
CA ASP A 195 17.35 1.75 2.84
C ASP A 195 16.43 1.27 1.69
#